data_AF-A0A9D2AC42-F1
#
_entry.id   AF-A0A9D2AC42-F1
#
_cell.length_a   1.000
_cell.length_b   1.000
_cell.length_c   1.000
_cell.angle_alpha   90.00
_cell.angle_beta   90.00
_cell.angle_gamma   90.00
#
_symmetry.space_group_name_H-M   'P 1'
#
loop_
_entity.id
_entity.type
_entity.pdbx_description
1 polymer ?
#
loop_
_entity_poly.entity_id
_entity_poly.type
_entity_poly.pdbx_seq_one_letter_code
_entity_poly.pdbx_strand_id
1 'polypeptide(L)'
;MENNLDLLTKKLYAEGVEKARVDAEALLSGARAQAEKLVADAMQEAAEIRKRAEQDAAALAKKSETELEASARMAVDALKQEITGLVAGRVADGMARQVMEDRKFVQGMVLEIVKRWDVSSGGLDLAVVLSDREKDDFRQYVEQECQELLGKGLEIQGGGAGATFSVCPRDGGYKVVFSEDSFRAFFSRYVKGIVKKMLYQES
;
A
#
# COMPACT_ATOMS: atom_id res chain seq x y z
N MET A 1 62.08 -81.48 -11.66
CA MET A 1 61.54 -80.41 -12.53
C MET A 1 60.21 -79.84 -12.03
N GLU A 2 59.58 -80.38 -10.97
CA GLU A 2 58.32 -79.88 -10.38
C GLU A 2 58.40 -78.46 -9.76
N ASN A 3 59.59 -77.99 -9.37
CA ASN A 3 59.73 -76.77 -8.57
C ASN A 3 59.49 -75.44 -9.33
N ASN A 4 59.70 -75.42 -10.66
CA ASN A 4 59.55 -74.20 -11.46
C ASN A 4 58.09 -73.89 -11.81
N LEU A 5 57.25 -74.93 -11.95
CA LEU A 5 55.84 -74.75 -12.27
C LEU A 5 55.10 -74.13 -11.07
N ASP A 6 55.32 -74.67 -9.86
CA ASP A 6 54.73 -74.14 -8.62
C ASP A 6 55.15 -72.70 -8.31
N LEU A 7 56.40 -72.33 -8.61
CA LEU A 7 56.89 -70.96 -8.48
C LEU A 7 56.18 -70.00 -9.46
N LEU A 8 56.01 -70.43 -10.72
CA LEU A 8 55.27 -69.65 -11.72
C LEU A 8 53.79 -69.49 -11.35
N THR A 9 53.15 -70.55 -10.85
CA THR A 9 51.75 -70.51 -10.40
C THR A 9 51.55 -69.58 -9.20
N LYS A 10 52.44 -69.63 -8.20
CA LYS A 10 52.41 -68.71 -7.05
C LYS A 10 52.63 -67.26 -7.47
N LYS A 11 53.55 -67.01 -8.40
CA LYS A 11 53.83 -65.67 -8.90
C LYS A 11 52.65 -65.10 -9.71
N LEU A 12 52.05 -65.91 -10.58
CA LEU A 12 50.86 -65.54 -11.34
C LEU A 12 49.66 -65.24 -10.42
N TYR A 13 49.49 -66.03 -9.35
CA TYR A 13 48.46 -65.77 -8.35
C TYR A 13 48.70 -64.45 -7.62
N ALA A 14 49.93 -64.19 -7.17
CA ALA A 14 50.29 -62.94 -6.51
C ALA A 14 50.09 -61.71 -7.42
N GLU A 15 50.49 -61.79 -8.69
CA GLU A 15 50.26 -60.74 -9.68
C GLU A 15 48.76 -60.52 -9.96
N GLY A 16 47.98 -61.60 -10.01
CA GLY A 16 46.53 -61.52 -10.16
C GLY A 16 45.82 -60.88 -8.96
N VAL A 17 46.23 -61.23 -7.74
CA VAL A 17 45.71 -60.64 -6.50
C VAL A 17 46.08 -59.16 -6.39
N GLU A 18 47.32 -58.80 -6.72
CA GLU A 18 47.77 -57.40 -6.67
C GLU A 18 47.03 -56.55 -7.70
N LYS A 19 46.87 -57.06 -8.93
CA LYS A 19 46.10 -56.36 -9.97
C LYS A 19 44.63 -56.17 -9.57
N ALA A 20 44.00 -57.22 -9.02
CA ALA A 20 42.63 -57.12 -8.51
C ALA A 20 42.50 -56.11 -7.38
N ARG A 21 43.51 -56.00 -6.52
CA ARG A 21 43.54 -55.02 -5.43
C ARG A 21 43.67 -53.59 -5.96
N VAL A 22 44.54 -53.35 -6.93
CA VAL A 22 44.69 -52.04 -7.60
C VAL A 22 43.39 -51.62 -8.27
N ASP A 23 42.74 -52.55 -9.00
CA ASP A 23 41.47 -52.27 -9.67
C ASP A 23 40.34 -51.96 -8.66
N ALA A 24 40.32 -52.68 -7.52
CA ALA A 24 39.37 -52.42 -6.43
C ALA A 24 39.60 -51.07 -5.73
N GLU A 25 40.86 -50.70 -5.47
CA GLU A 25 41.22 -49.39 -4.90
C GLU A 25 40.84 -48.25 -5.87
N ALA A 26 41.09 -48.42 -7.18
CA ALA A 26 40.68 -47.46 -8.21
C ALA A 26 39.15 -47.30 -8.28
N LEU A 27 38.40 -48.40 -8.22
CA LEU A 27 36.93 -48.37 -8.20
C LEU A 27 36.39 -47.66 -6.95
N LEU A 28 36.94 -47.96 -5.76
CA LEU A 28 36.56 -47.31 -4.51
C LEU A 28 36.88 -45.82 -4.52
N SER A 29 38.05 -45.44 -5.04
CA SER A 29 38.45 -44.04 -5.20
C SER A 29 37.51 -43.28 -6.14
N GLY A 30 37.19 -43.88 -7.30
CA GLY A 30 36.24 -43.31 -8.26
C GLY A 30 34.84 -43.15 -7.69
N ALA A 31 34.35 -44.14 -6.94
CA ALA A 31 33.05 -44.07 -6.27
C ALA A 31 33.00 -42.98 -5.20
N ARG A 32 34.07 -42.82 -4.40
CA ARG A 32 34.19 -41.74 -3.41
C ARG A 32 34.20 -40.36 -4.07
N ALA A 33 34.98 -40.18 -5.13
CA ALA A 33 35.03 -38.92 -5.85
C ALA A 33 33.67 -38.55 -6.48
N GLN A 34 32.94 -39.53 -7.04
CA GLN A 34 31.59 -39.30 -7.56
C GLN A 34 30.59 -38.94 -6.45
N ALA A 35 30.67 -39.62 -5.29
CA ALA A 35 29.81 -39.32 -4.15
C ALA A 35 30.08 -37.91 -3.60
N GLU A 36 31.35 -37.51 -3.45
CA GLU A 36 31.74 -36.17 -3.03
C GLU A 36 31.22 -35.11 -4.01
N LYS A 37 31.36 -35.35 -5.32
CA LYS A 37 30.84 -34.44 -6.34
C LYS A 37 29.32 -34.30 -6.25
N LEU A 38 28.59 -35.41 -6.12
CA LEU A 38 27.13 -35.39 -6.04
C LEU A 38 26.63 -34.64 -4.79
N VAL A 39 27.33 -34.80 -3.65
CA VAL A 39 27.03 -34.02 -2.44
C VAL A 39 27.33 -32.54 -2.65
N ALA A 40 28.47 -32.20 -3.27
CA ALA A 40 28.82 -30.80 -3.55
C ALA A 40 27.80 -30.13 -4.48
N ASP A 41 27.42 -30.80 -5.57
CA ASP A 41 26.42 -30.30 -6.52
C ASP A 41 25.05 -30.10 -5.82
N ALA A 42 24.61 -31.06 -5.01
CA ALA A 42 23.37 -30.95 -4.22
C ALA A 42 23.42 -29.81 -3.19
N MET A 43 24.55 -29.59 -2.53
CA MET A 43 24.73 -28.48 -1.60
C MET A 43 24.70 -27.13 -2.31
N GLN A 44 25.28 -27.04 -3.51
CA GLN A 44 25.23 -25.84 -4.33
C GLN A 44 23.80 -25.53 -4.78
N GLU A 45 23.08 -26.52 -5.31
CA GLU A 45 21.67 -26.34 -5.71
C GLU A 45 20.80 -25.92 -4.51
N ALA A 46 20.99 -26.55 -3.36
CA ALA A 46 20.28 -26.17 -2.14
C ALA A 46 20.58 -24.73 -1.70
N ALA A 47 21.84 -24.28 -1.82
CA ALA A 47 22.23 -22.92 -1.52
C ALA A 47 21.61 -21.91 -2.50
N GLU A 48 21.55 -22.24 -3.80
CA GLU A 48 20.91 -21.40 -4.81
C GLU A 48 19.39 -21.29 -4.60
N ILE A 49 18.73 -22.39 -4.27
CA ILE A 49 17.29 -22.40 -3.95
C ILE A 49 17.02 -21.52 -2.72
N ARG A 50 17.80 -21.66 -1.65
CA ARG A 50 17.65 -20.82 -0.45
C ARG A 50 17.85 -19.35 -0.79
N LYS A 51 18.90 -19.02 -1.53
CA LYS A 51 19.18 -17.64 -1.95
C LYS A 51 18.05 -17.04 -2.77
N ARG A 52 17.47 -17.80 -3.71
CA ARG A 52 16.30 -17.33 -4.49
C ARG A 52 15.09 -17.14 -3.59
N ALA A 53 14.80 -18.10 -2.71
CA ALA A 53 13.68 -17.99 -1.78
C ALA A 53 13.80 -16.76 -0.86
N GLU A 54 15.01 -16.46 -0.36
CA GLU A 54 15.28 -15.26 0.44
C GLU A 54 15.09 -13.97 -0.37
N GLN A 55 15.55 -13.95 -1.63
CA GLN A 55 15.37 -12.80 -2.53
C GLN A 55 13.89 -12.56 -2.86
N ASP A 56 13.14 -13.63 -3.17
CA ASP A 56 11.72 -13.55 -3.48
C ASP A 56 10.91 -13.10 -2.25
N ALA A 57 11.25 -13.62 -1.06
CA ALA A 57 10.64 -13.20 0.20
C ALA A 57 10.91 -11.72 0.50
N ALA A 58 12.15 -11.25 0.30
CA ALA A 58 12.50 -9.85 0.48
C ALA A 58 11.79 -8.93 -0.53
N ALA A 59 11.70 -9.36 -1.79
CA ALA A 59 10.98 -8.62 -2.84
C ALA A 59 9.47 -8.53 -2.53
N LEU A 60 8.88 -9.64 -2.09
CA LEU A 60 7.48 -9.68 -1.67
C LEU A 60 7.22 -8.76 -0.48
N ALA A 61 8.08 -8.79 0.55
CA ALA A 61 7.96 -7.92 1.72
C ALA A 61 8.01 -6.44 1.32
N LYS A 62 8.97 -6.05 0.47
CA LYS A 62 9.09 -4.67 -0.02
C LYS A 62 7.89 -4.23 -0.86
N LYS A 63 7.37 -5.12 -1.71
CA LYS A 63 6.16 -4.85 -2.50
C LYS A 63 4.95 -4.66 -1.57
N SER A 64 4.76 -5.54 -0.59
CA SER A 64 3.69 -5.43 0.39
C SER A 64 3.76 -4.13 1.19
N GLU A 65 4.95 -3.71 1.62
CA GLU A 65 5.15 -2.42 2.32
C GLU A 65 4.71 -1.23 1.46
N THR A 66 5.13 -1.21 0.18
CA THR A 66 4.78 -0.13 -0.75
C THR A 66 3.28 -0.07 -1.01
N GLU A 67 2.63 -1.22 -1.18
CA GLU A 67 1.17 -1.30 -1.37
C GLU A 67 0.40 -0.86 -0.11
N LEU A 68 0.92 -1.19 1.08
CA LEU A 68 0.37 -0.74 2.36
C LEU A 68 0.45 0.77 2.52
N GLU A 69 1.59 1.38 2.18
CA GLU A 69 1.76 2.82 2.20
C GLU A 69 0.79 3.51 1.24
N ALA A 70 0.66 2.99 0.02
CA ALA A 70 -0.28 3.51 -0.98
C ALA A 70 -1.73 3.45 -0.48
N SER A 71 -2.14 2.32 0.12
CA SER A 71 -3.49 2.15 0.63
C SER A 71 -3.76 3.05 1.85
N ALA A 72 -2.76 3.28 2.70
CA ALA A 72 -2.86 4.24 3.79
C ALA A 72 -3.06 5.68 3.27
N ARG A 73 -2.32 6.08 2.22
CA ARG A 73 -2.51 7.38 1.56
C ARG A 73 -3.92 7.52 0.98
N MET A 74 -4.41 6.49 0.28
CA MET A 74 -5.78 6.47 -0.26
C MET A 74 -6.85 6.62 0.83
N ALA A 75 -6.67 5.95 1.97
CA ALA A 75 -7.58 6.07 3.10
C ALA A 75 -7.59 7.51 3.66
N VAL A 76 -6.40 8.12 3.83
CA VAL A 76 -6.28 9.51 4.28
C VAL A 76 -6.94 10.49 3.31
N ASP A 77 -6.73 10.32 2.00
CA ASP A 77 -7.29 11.24 1.01
C ASP A 77 -8.82 11.10 0.88
N ALA A 78 -9.34 9.88 1.01
CA ALA A 78 -10.79 9.65 1.10
C ALA A 78 -11.40 10.37 2.31
N LEU A 79 -10.75 10.28 3.48
CA LEU A 79 -11.21 10.98 4.68
C LEU A 79 -11.17 12.51 4.51
N LYS A 80 -10.12 13.06 3.88
CA LYS A 80 -10.06 14.50 3.56
C LYS A 80 -11.20 14.93 2.63
N GLN A 81 -11.53 14.11 1.63
CA GLN A 81 -12.65 14.39 0.72
C GLN A 81 -13.99 14.37 1.46
N GLU A 82 -14.22 13.39 2.34
CA GLU A 82 -15.43 13.34 3.18
C GLU A 82 -15.52 14.56 4.11
N ILE A 83 -14.43 14.96 4.78
CA ILE A 83 -14.36 16.18 5.59
C ILE A 83 -14.70 17.41 4.74
N THR A 84 -14.05 17.56 3.59
CA THR A 84 -14.23 18.72 2.71
C THR A 84 -15.67 18.82 2.23
N GLY A 85 -16.25 17.70 1.78
CA GLY A 85 -17.64 17.65 1.33
C GLY A 85 -18.63 17.98 2.44
N LEU A 86 -18.40 17.50 3.66
CA LEU A 86 -19.28 17.77 4.80
C LEU A 86 -19.20 19.24 5.24
N VAL A 87 -18.00 19.81 5.33
CA VAL A 87 -17.81 21.23 5.66
C VAL A 87 -18.43 22.10 4.58
N ALA A 88 -18.13 21.85 3.30
CA ALA A 88 -18.71 22.61 2.19
C ALA A 88 -20.25 22.52 2.18
N GLY A 89 -20.80 21.34 2.42
CA GLY A 89 -22.25 21.12 2.52
C GLY A 89 -22.87 21.93 3.66
N ARG A 90 -22.28 21.89 4.87
CA ARG A 90 -22.83 22.66 6.00
C ARG A 90 -22.67 24.18 5.84
N VAL A 91 -21.59 24.65 5.22
CA VAL A 91 -21.42 26.07 4.89
C VAL A 91 -22.45 26.48 3.84
N ALA A 92 -22.70 25.65 2.82
CA ALA A 92 -23.75 25.90 1.84
C ALA A 92 -25.15 25.90 2.47
N ASP A 93 -25.44 24.99 3.41
CA ASP A 93 -26.70 24.98 4.17
C ASP A 93 -26.84 26.22 5.06
N GLY A 94 -25.75 26.64 5.72
CA GLY A 94 -25.68 27.86 6.51
C GLY A 94 -25.94 29.10 5.67
N MET A 95 -25.28 29.20 4.51
CA MET A 95 -25.56 30.22 3.51
C MET A 95 -27.02 30.17 3.07
N ALA A 96 -27.56 29.02 2.65
CA ALA A 96 -28.96 28.88 2.24
C ALA A 96 -29.96 29.35 3.31
N ARG A 97 -29.63 29.16 4.60
CA ARG A 97 -30.44 29.67 5.72
C ARG A 97 -30.24 31.17 5.93
N GLN A 98 -29.02 31.69 5.87
CA GLN A 98 -28.77 33.13 5.95
C GLN A 98 -29.29 33.91 4.73
N VAL A 99 -29.35 33.30 3.54
CA VAL A 99 -30.07 33.82 2.36
C VAL A 99 -31.54 34.07 2.68
N MET A 100 -32.13 33.22 3.53
CA MET A 100 -33.52 33.34 3.98
C MET A 100 -33.69 34.39 5.09
N GLU A 101 -32.63 34.69 5.87
CA GLU A 101 -32.66 35.59 7.03
C GLU A 101 -32.12 37.02 6.73
N ASP A 102 -30.98 37.15 6.04
CA ASP A 102 -30.41 38.41 5.55
C ASP A 102 -30.61 38.56 4.04
N ARG A 103 -31.86 38.91 3.69
CA ARG A 103 -32.31 39.08 2.31
C ARG A 103 -31.42 40.01 1.48
N LYS A 104 -30.74 41.01 2.05
CA LYS A 104 -30.14 42.09 1.25
C LYS A 104 -28.83 41.72 0.57
N PHE A 105 -27.93 41.03 1.26
CA PHE A 105 -26.63 40.64 0.68
C PHE A 105 -26.81 39.61 -0.43
N VAL A 106 -27.62 38.58 -0.18
CA VAL A 106 -27.87 37.52 -1.15
C VAL A 106 -28.77 37.99 -2.28
N GLN A 107 -29.82 38.79 -2.02
CA GLN A 107 -30.55 39.40 -3.13
C GLN A 107 -29.61 40.25 -3.99
N GLY A 108 -28.64 40.97 -3.40
CA GLY A 108 -27.60 41.69 -4.14
C GLY A 108 -26.77 40.77 -5.04
N MET A 109 -26.20 39.71 -4.49
CA MET A 109 -25.41 38.72 -5.25
C MET A 109 -26.23 38.01 -6.34
N VAL A 110 -27.42 37.50 -6.02
CA VAL A 110 -28.29 36.79 -6.97
C VAL A 110 -28.78 37.75 -8.06
N LEU A 111 -29.12 38.99 -7.73
CA LEU A 111 -29.54 39.99 -8.71
C LEU A 111 -28.38 40.40 -9.63
N GLU A 112 -27.15 40.49 -9.11
CA GLU A 112 -25.96 40.76 -9.92
C GLU A 112 -25.58 39.57 -10.81
N ILE A 113 -25.75 38.34 -10.30
CA ILE A 113 -25.59 37.11 -11.11
C ILE A 113 -26.61 37.07 -12.24
N VAL A 114 -27.87 37.38 -11.96
CA VAL A 114 -28.95 37.39 -12.97
C VAL A 114 -28.76 38.53 -13.99
N LYS A 115 -28.27 39.71 -13.57
CA LYS A 115 -27.96 40.83 -14.48
C LYS A 115 -26.81 40.52 -15.45
N ARG A 116 -25.84 39.71 -15.01
CA ARG A 116 -24.63 39.38 -15.78
C ARG A 116 -24.70 38.01 -16.46
N TRP A 117 -25.81 37.29 -16.28
CA TRP A 117 -26.05 36.01 -16.93
C TRP A 117 -26.33 36.22 -18.42
N ASP A 118 -25.34 35.91 -19.26
CA ASP A 118 -25.53 35.80 -20.71
C ASP A 118 -26.14 34.43 -21.04
N VAL A 119 -27.46 34.43 -21.26
CA VAL A 119 -28.29 33.25 -21.59
C VAL A 119 -27.81 32.53 -22.86
N SER A 120 -27.03 33.21 -23.72
CA SER A 120 -26.49 32.69 -24.98
C SER A 120 -25.33 31.71 -24.80
N SER A 121 -24.64 31.75 -23.65
CA SER A 121 -23.38 31.03 -23.42
C SER A 121 -23.55 29.71 -22.64
N GLY A 122 -24.72 29.45 -22.07
CA GLY A 122 -25.07 28.17 -21.44
C GLY A 122 -24.26 27.76 -20.19
N GLY A 123 -23.29 28.55 -19.74
CA GLY A 123 -22.43 28.23 -18.60
C GLY A 123 -22.37 29.37 -17.58
N LEU A 124 -22.69 29.08 -16.33
CA LEU A 124 -22.53 30.01 -15.21
C LEU A 124 -21.11 29.86 -14.64
N ASP A 125 -20.16 30.64 -15.16
CA ASP A 125 -18.82 30.72 -14.57
C ASP A 125 -18.79 31.81 -13.50
N LEU A 126 -18.88 31.42 -12.23
CA LEU A 126 -18.84 32.31 -11.06
C LEU A 126 -17.58 33.20 -11.05
N ALA A 127 -16.49 32.81 -11.73
CA ALA A 127 -15.28 33.62 -11.84
C ALA A 127 -15.48 34.91 -12.66
N VAL A 128 -16.46 34.93 -13.56
CA VAL A 128 -16.76 36.04 -14.49
C VAL A 128 -17.74 37.06 -13.89
N VAL A 129 -18.46 36.68 -12.84
CA VAL A 129 -19.65 37.41 -12.38
C VAL A 129 -19.36 38.36 -11.21
N LEU A 130 -18.44 38.00 -10.32
CA LEU A 130 -18.07 38.79 -9.14
C LEU A 130 -16.83 39.67 -9.42
N SER A 131 -16.85 40.92 -8.98
CA SER A 131 -15.64 41.77 -8.92
C SER A 131 -14.63 41.22 -7.91
N ASP A 132 -13.36 41.62 -8.02
CA ASP A 132 -12.31 41.14 -7.10
C ASP A 132 -12.63 41.44 -5.63
N ARG A 133 -13.28 42.59 -5.37
CA ARG A 133 -13.75 42.95 -4.02
C ARG A 133 -14.85 42.01 -3.51
N GLU A 134 -15.82 41.67 -4.36
CA GLU A 134 -16.92 40.76 -3.98
C GLU A 134 -16.43 39.32 -3.79
N LYS A 135 -15.40 38.90 -4.53
CA LYS A 135 -14.71 37.61 -4.32
C LYS A 135 -14.01 37.55 -2.97
N ASP A 136 -13.36 38.64 -2.56
CA ASP A 136 -12.68 38.72 -1.27
C ASP A 136 -13.67 38.79 -0.10
N ASP A 137 -14.75 39.57 -0.23
CA ASP A 137 -15.82 39.62 0.78
C ASP A 137 -16.49 38.23 0.95
N PHE A 138 -16.78 37.54 -0.17
CA PHE A 138 -17.32 36.17 -0.15
C PHE A 138 -16.34 35.17 0.47
N ARG A 139 -15.05 35.27 0.15
CA ARG A 139 -14.00 34.42 0.73
C ARG A 139 -13.91 34.60 2.25
N GLN A 140 -13.86 35.84 2.72
CA GLN A 140 -13.80 36.15 4.17
C GLN A 140 -15.02 35.59 4.90
N TYR A 141 -16.21 35.75 4.32
CA TYR A 141 -17.44 35.19 4.88
C TYR A 141 -17.38 33.65 4.97
N VAL A 142 -16.97 32.96 3.90
CA VAL A 142 -16.82 31.49 3.89
C VAL A 142 -15.76 31.03 4.89
N GLU A 143 -14.64 31.75 5.00
CA GLU A 143 -13.58 31.46 5.98
C GLU A 143 -14.08 31.58 7.42
N GLN A 144 -14.86 32.63 7.72
CA GLN A 144 -15.44 32.85 9.05
C GLN A 144 -16.44 31.75 9.42
N GLU A 145 -17.37 31.41 8.52
CA GLU A 145 -18.33 30.32 8.75
C GLU A 145 -17.62 28.96 8.92
N CYS A 146 -16.57 28.68 8.14
CA CYS A 146 -15.75 27.48 8.34
C CYS A 146 -15.07 27.46 9.71
N GLN A 147 -14.51 28.59 10.16
CA GLN A 147 -13.86 28.69 11.47
C GLN A 147 -14.86 28.50 12.61
N GLU A 148 -16.04 29.10 12.54
CA GLU A 148 -17.08 28.91 13.55
C GLU A 148 -17.58 27.46 13.61
N LEU A 149 -17.77 26.84 12.45
CA LEU A 149 -18.26 25.48 12.33
C LEU A 149 -17.25 24.46 12.86
N LEU A 150 -15.98 24.60 12.47
CA LEU A 150 -14.91 23.72 12.93
C LEU A 150 -14.55 23.97 14.40
N GLY A 151 -14.68 25.22 14.88
CA GLY A 151 -14.46 25.60 16.28
C GLY A 151 -15.45 24.95 17.26
N LYS A 152 -16.67 24.62 16.81
CA LYS A 152 -17.69 23.91 17.61
C LYS A 152 -17.45 22.39 17.70
N GLY A 153 -16.49 21.87 16.94
CA GLY A 153 -16.27 20.44 16.79
C GLY A 153 -17.22 19.84 15.75
N LEU A 154 -16.67 19.05 14.82
CA LEU A 154 -17.41 18.46 13.72
C LEU A 154 -17.33 16.93 13.80
N GLU A 155 -18.47 16.29 14.04
CA GLU A 155 -18.57 14.84 13.96
C GLU A 155 -18.86 14.39 12.52
N ILE A 156 -18.14 13.38 12.07
CA ILE A 156 -18.10 12.89 10.70
C ILE A 156 -18.24 11.38 10.76
N GLN A 157 -19.23 10.84 10.06
CA GLN A 157 -19.33 9.42 9.81
C GLN A 157 -18.59 9.12 8.50
N GLY A 158 -17.49 8.39 8.59
CA GLY A 158 -16.61 8.15 7.44
C GLY A 158 -16.52 6.68 7.06
N GLY A 159 -16.53 6.36 5.77
CA GLY A 159 -16.21 5.03 5.26
C GLY A 159 -17.09 3.85 5.70
N GLY A 160 -18.39 4.06 5.97
CA GLY A 160 -19.39 3.00 6.20
C GLY A 160 -19.85 2.86 7.67
N ALA A 161 -20.80 1.95 7.92
CA ALA A 161 -21.45 1.80 9.22
C ALA A 161 -20.44 1.53 10.36
N GLY A 162 -20.31 2.47 11.30
CA GLY A 162 -19.58 2.32 12.56
C GLY A 162 -18.26 3.08 12.70
N ALA A 163 -17.77 3.76 11.65
CA ALA A 163 -16.59 4.61 11.75
C ALA A 163 -16.96 6.08 11.93
N THR A 164 -16.65 6.62 13.11
CA THR A 164 -16.91 8.01 13.47
C THR A 164 -15.60 8.73 13.75
N PHE A 165 -15.43 9.88 13.13
CA PHE A 165 -14.31 10.79 13.28
C PHE A 165 -14.83 12.13 13.81
N SER A 166 -14.03 12.84 14.59
CA SER A 166 -14.35 14.18 15.08
C SER A 166 -13.22 15.14 14.76
N VAL A 167 -13.53 16.25 14.09
CA VAL A 167 -12.57 17.34 13.86
C VAL A 167 -12.75 18.36 14.98
N CYS A 168 -11.72 18.54 15.81
CA CYS A 168 -11.76 19.44 16.96
C CYS A 168 -10.62 20.47 16.88
N PRO A 169 -10.83 21.71 17.36
CA PRO A 169 -9.79 22.71 17.43
C PRO A 169 -8.70 22.30 18.44
N ARG A 170 -7.43 22.46 18.06
CA ARG A 170 -6.27 22.22 18.93
C ARG A 170 -5.04 22.96 18.43
N ASP A 171 -4.29 23.58 19.33
CA ASP A 171 -2.99 24.21 19.07
C ASP A 171 -3.01 25.26 17.91
N GLY A 172 -4.09 26.03 17.78
CA GLY A 172 -4.24 27.03 16.71
C GLY A 172 -4.62 26.43 15.34
N GLY A 173 -4.93 25.13 15.26
CA GLY A 173 -5.44 24.46 14.08
C GLY A 173 -6.53 23.44 14.45
N TYR A 174 -6.72 22.41 13.63
CA TYR A 174 -7.72 21.36 13.84
C TYR A 174 -7.07 19.98 13.81
N LYS A 175 -7.53 19.06 14.66
CA LYS A 175 -7.12 17.64 14.64
C LYS A 175 -8.32 16.73 14.45
N VAL A 176 -8.12 15.66 13.70
CA VAL A 176 -9.06 14.55 13.60
C VAL A 176 -8.83 13.61 14.79
N VAL A 177 -9.90 13.30 15.51
CA VAL A 177 -9.97 12.39 16.65
C VAL A 177 -10.85 11.22 16.26
N PHE A 178 -10.44 10.01 16.60
CA PHE A 178 -11.19 8.79 16.31
C PHE A 178 -10.84 7.70 17.33
N SER A 179 -11.75 6.74 17.52
CA SER A 179 -11.50 5.55 18.32
C SER A 179 -10.73 4.49 17.54
N GLU A 180 -10.13 3.52 18.23
CA GLU A 180 -9.52 2.36 17.57
C GLU A 180 -10.52 1.61 16.69
N ASP A 181 -11.76 1.45 17.16
CA ASP A 181 -12.83 0.78 16.40
C ASP A 181 -13.16 1.54 15.11
N SER A 182 -13.23 2.87 15.17
CA SER A 182 -13.45 3.69 13.98
C SER A 182 -12.28 3.64 13.01
N PHE A 183 -11.04 3.65 13.52
CA PHE A 183 -9.85 3.43 12.69
C PHE A 183 -9.91 2.08 11.99
N ARG A 184 -10.18 0.99 12.73
CA ARG A 184 -10.26 -0.37 12.20
C ARG A 184 -11.37 -0.51 11.16
N ALA A 185 -12.56 -0.02 11.46
CA ALA A 185 -13.71 -0.09 10.55
C ALA A 185 -13.41 0.62 9.22
N PHE A 186 -12.82 1.81 9.28
CA PHE A 186 -12.44 2.58 8.10
C PHE A 186 -11.27 1.95 7.32
N PHE A 187 -10.12 1.76 7.97
CA PHE A 187 -8.90 1.29 7.32
C PHE A 187 -8.98 -0.16 6.83
N SER A 188 -9.77 -1.03 7.49
CA SER A 188 -9.88 -2.43 7.07
C SER A 188 -10.37 -2.58 5.62
N ARG A 189 -11.17 -1.64 5.11
CA ARG A 189 -11.66 -1.66 3.72
C ARG A 189 -10.53 -1.49 2.71
N TYR A 190 -9.53 -0.69 3.06
CA TYR A 190 -8.36 -0.42 2.22
C TYR A 190 -7.30 -1.52 2.37
N VAL A 191 -7.16 -2.11 3.55
CA VAL A 191 -6.17 -3.16 3.83
C VAL A 191 -6.60 -4.55 3.35
N LYS A 192 -7.91 -4.84 3.28
CA LYS A 192 -8.45 -6.14 2.83
C LYS A 192 -7.92 -6.58 1.46
N GLY A 193 -7.79 -5.66 0.51
CA GLY A 193 -7.26 -5.98 -0.82
C GLY A 193 -5.82 -6.48 -0.79
N ILE A 194 -4.97 -5.83 0.03
CA ILE A 194 -3.57 -6.22 0.23
C ILE A 194 -3.50 -7.59 0.91
N VAL A 195 -4.24 -7.76 2.01
CA VAL A 195 -4.24 -9.02 2.77
C VAL A 195 -4.67 -10.18 1.89
N LYS A 196 -5.68 -9.98 1.02
CA LYS A 196 -6.10 -10.99 0.05
C LYS A 196 -4.97 -11.36 -0.92
N LYS A 197 -4.29 -10.37 -1.50
CA LYS A 197 -3.17 -10.62 -2.42
C LYS A 197 -2.00 -11.34 -1.75
N MET A 198 -1.68 -10.97 -0.50
CA MET A 198 -0.61 -11.62 0.26
C MET A 198 -0.96 -13.07 0.63
N LEU A 199 -2.19 -13.33 1.07
CA LEU A 199 -2.60 -14.66 1.53
C LEU A 199 -2.82 -15.64 0.37
N TYR A 200 -3.34 -15.16 -0.77
CA TYR A 200 -3.78 -16.04 -1.86
C TYR A 200 -2.95 -15.94 -3.13
N GLN A 201 -1.95 -15.04 -3.18
CA GLN A 201 -1.12 -14.78 -4.37
C GLN A 201 -1.94 -14.50 -5.65
N GLU A 202 -3.19 -14.06 -5.52
CA GLU A 202 -4.04 -13.72 -6.67
C GLU A 202 -3.55 -12.39 -7.27
N SER A 203 -3.19 -12.45 -8.57
CA SER A 203 -2.80 -11.28 -9.38
C SER A 203 -4.01 -10.43 -9.75
#